data_AF-A8AMK8-F1
#
_entry.id   AF-A8AMK8-F1
#
_cell.length_a   1.000
_cell.length_b   1.000
_cell.length_c   1.000
_cell.angle_alpha   90.00
_cell.angle_beta   90.00
_cell.angle_gamma   90.00
#
_symmetry.space_group_name_H-M   'P 1'
#
loop_
_entity.id
_entity.type
_entity.pdbx_description
1 polymer ?
#
loop_
_entity_poly.entity_id
_entity_poly.type
_entity_poly.pdbx_seq_one_letter_code
_entity_poly.pdbx_strand_id
1 'polypeptide(L)'
;MIMKMKVDQFLTQQGVAHTVNSCAVGEYKSELNGADIIIASTHVASEITVSGNKYVVGVRNMLSAADFGPKLMEVIKEHFPNDLK
;
A
#
# COMPACT_ATOMS: atom_id res chain seq x y z
N MET A 1 -9.33 -8.93 4.91
CA MET A 1 -10.09 -9.19 3.65
C MET A 1 -10.84 -7.97 3.11
N ILE A 2 -11.65 -7.24 3.89
CA ILE A 2 -12.35 -6.03 3.38
C ILE A 2 -11.41 -4.86 3.03
N MET A 3 -10.34 -4.65 3.80
CA MET A 3 -9.35 -3.58 3.54
C MET A 3 -8.63 -3.78 2.19
N LYS A 4 -8.22 -5.02 1.90
CA LYS A 4 -7.65 -5.42 0.60
C LYS A 4 -8.56 -4.98 -0.55
N MET A 5 -9.85 -5.33 -0.46
CA MET A 5 -10.83 -5.01 -1.50
C MET A 5 -11.01 -3.49 -1.69
N LYS A 6 -10.94 -2.70 -0.61
CA LYS A 6 -11.05 -1.24 -0.71
C LYS A 6 -9.86 -0.62 -1.44
N VAL A 7 -8.65 -1.09 -1.16
CA VAL A 7 -7.44 -0.63 -1.84
C VAL A 7 -7.46 -1.04 -3.32
N ASP A 8 -7.81 -2.29 -3.60
CA ASP A 8 -7.94 -2.84 -4.96
C ASP A 8 -8.96 -2.06 -5.81
N GLN A 9 -10.15 -1.81 -5.25
CA GLN A 9 -11.18 -1.00 -5.89
C GLN A 9 -10.71 0.42 -6.16
N PHE A 10 -10.01 1.04 -5.20
CA PHE A 10 -9.49 2.40 -5.36
C PHE A 10 -8.44 2.48 -6.46
N LEU A 11 -7.44 1.60 -6.46
CA LEU A 11 -6.38 1.58 -7.47
C LEU A 11 -6.94 1.31 -8.87
N THR A 12 -7.91 0.41 -8.98
CA THR A 12 -8.65 0.17 -10.22
C THR A 12 -9.33 1.44 -10.72
N GLN A 13 -10.03 2.18 -9.85
CA GLN A 13 -10.69 3.44 -10.21
C GLN A 13 -9.72 4.55 -10.60
N GLN A 14 -8.50 4.55 -10.04
CA GLN A 14 -7.44 5.49 -10.38
C GLN A 14 -6.67 5.09 -11.66
N GLY A 15 -6.99 3.96 -12.28
CA GLY A 15 -6.31 3.50 -13.49
C GLY A 15 -4.90 2.97 -13.26
N VAL A 16 -4.55 2.59 -12.03
CA VAL A 16 -3.23 2.06 -11.69
C VAL A 16 -3.15 0.58 -12.07
N ALA A 17 -2.09 0.15 -12.75
CA ALA A 17 -1.76 -1.26 -12.90
C ALA A 17 -1.23 -1.82 -11.56
N HIS A 18 -1.89 -2.83 -10.99
CA HIS A 18 -1.57 -3.26 -9.62
C HIS A 18 -1.92 -4.73 -9.36
N THR A 19 -1.33 -5.26 -8.30
CA THR A 19 -1.81 -6.43 -7.58
C THR A 19 -1.91 -6.08 -6.09
N VAL A 20 -2.82 -6.73 -5.36
CA VAL A 20 -2.95 -6.52 -3.91
C VAL A 20 -2.88 -7.86 -3.21
N ASN A 21 -2.05 -7.93 -2.17
CA ASN A 21 -2.07 -9.02 -1.19
C ASN A 21 -2.36 -8.47 0.22
N SER A 22 -2.77 -9.35 1.13
CA SER A 22 -2.88 -9.02 2.55
C SER A 22 -2.39 -10.18 3.40
N CYS A 23 -1.56 -9.89 4.40
CA CYS A 23 -1.02 -10.87 5.34
C CYS A 23 -1.21 -10.40 6.79
N ALA A 24 -0.96 -11.29 7.76
CA ALA A 24 -0.93 -10.90 9.16
C ALA A 24 0.33 -10.07 9.48
N VAL A 25 0.27 -9.27 10.55
CA VAL A 25 1.45 -8.49 11.02
C VAL A 25 2.62 -9.41 11.39
N GLY A 26 2.37 -10.63 11.86
CA GLY A 26 3.45 -11.59 12.13
C GLY A 26 4.16 -12.11 10.87
N GLU A 27 3.55 -11.95 9.69
CA GLU A 27 3.97 -12.58 8.44
C GLU A 27 4.57 -11.58 7.44
N TYR A 28 4.44 -10.27 7.69
CA TYR A 28 4.79 -9.24 6.68
C TYR A 28 6.23 -9.38 6.17
N LYS A 29 7.17 -9.79 7.04
CA LYS A 29 8.59 -9.93 6.67
C LYS A 29 8.82 -10.94 5.55
N SER A 30 8.05 -12.04 5.55
CA SER A 30 8.13 -13.06 4.49
C SER A 30 7.54 -12.55 3.17
N GLU A 31 6.52 -11.70 3.26
CA GLU A 31 5.83 -11.12 2.09
C GLU A 31 6.54 -9.88 1.52
N LEU A 32 7.45 -9.25 2.29
CA LEU A 32 8.15 -8.01 1.89
C LEU A 32 8.79 -8.12 0.51
N ASN A 33 9.40 -9.26 0.17
CA ASN A 33 10.10 -9.42 -1.10
C ASN A 33 9.18 -9.28 -2.32
N GLY A 34 7.91 -9.67 -2.19
CA GLY A 34 6.91 -9.59 -3.25
C GLY A 34 6.09 -8.29 -3.25
N ALA A 35 6.41 -7.33 -2.37
CA ALA A 35 5.68 -6.07 -2.25
C ALA A 35 6.56 -4.87 -2.64
N ASP A 36 5.96 -3.94 -3.37
CA ASP A 36 6.55 -2.63 -3.67
C ASP A 36 6.11 -1.58 -2.65
N ILE A 37 4.83 -1.63 -2.24
CA ILE A 37 4.23 -0.71 -1.27
C ILE A 37 3.57 -1.52 -0.16
N ILE A 38 3.92 -1.21 1.10
CA ILE A 38 3.24 -1.75 2.28
C ILE A 38 2.33 -0.67 2.84
N ILE A 39 1.03 -0.97 2.92
CA ILE A 39 0.07 -0.09 3.59
C ILE A 39 -0.23 -0.70 4.96
N ALA A 40 -0.02 0.06 6.03
CA ALA A 40 -0.23 -0.40 7.39
C ALA A 40 -0.84 0.71 8.26
N SER A 41 -1.36 0.35 9.44
CA SER A 41 -1.76 1.36 10.41
C SER A 41 -0.55 2.21 10.79
N THR A 42 -0.75 3.48 11.14
CA THR A 42 0.36 4.37 11.56
C THR A 42 1.20 3.79 12.71
N HIS A 43 0.61 2.98 13.58
CA HIS A 43 1.31 2.31 14.68
C HIS A 43 2.25 1.20 14.19
N VAL A 44 1.79 0.38 13.24
CA VAL A 44 2.60 -0.72 12.69
C VAL A 44 3.63 -0.17 11.68
N ALA A 45 3.26 0.85 10.90
CA ALA A 45 4.13 1.45 9.89
C ALA A 45 5.45 1.97 10.46
N SER A 46 5.46 2.53 11.69
CA SER A 46 6.68 2.99 12.36
C SER A 46 7.65 1.88 12.73
N GLU A 47 7.19 0.63 12.77
CA GLU A 47 7.99 -0.55 13.10
C GLU A 47 8.47 -1.30 11.86
N ILE A 48 7.95 -0.96 10.68
CA ILE A 48 8.32 -1.61 9.42
C ILE A 48 9.53 -0.88 8.83
N THR A 49 10.63 -1.61 8.71
CA THR A 49 11.81 -1.17 7.98
C THR A 49 11.85 -1.87 6.62
N VAL A 50 12.03 -1.10 5.56
CA VAL A 50 12.16 -1.58 4.18
C VAL A 50 13.49 -1.13 3.60
N SER A 51 13.97 -1.82 2.58
CA SER A 51 15.18 -1.48 1.83
C SER A 51 14.93 -1.57 0.33
N GLY A 52 15.78 -0.89 -0.45
CA GLY A 52 15.64 -0.84 -1.90
C GLY A 52 14.43 -0.02 -2.35
N ASN A 53 13.82 -0.41 -3.48
CA ASN A 53 12.68 0.29 -4.09
C ASN A 53 11.35 -0.12 -3.46
N LYS A 54 11.23 0.04 -2.14
CA LYS A 54 10.07 -0.37 -1.33
C LYS A 54 9.64 0.76 -0.42
N TYR A 55 8.33 0.92 -0.25
CA TYR A 55 7.76 2.08 0.42
C TYR A 55 6.70 1.68 1.44
N VAL A 56 6.63 2.41 2.56
CA VAL A 56 5.64 2.18 3.62
C VAL A 56 4.69 3.36 3.70
N VAL A 57 3.38 3.08 3.61
CA VAL A 57 2.32 4.08 3.72
C VAL A 57 1.55 3.86 5.02
N GLY A 58 1.72 4.79 5.97
CA GLY A 58 1.01 4.79 7.23
C GLY A 58 -0.37 5.45 7.14
N VAL A 59 -1.42 4.72 7.53
CA VAL A 59 -2.82 5.20 7.49
C VAL A 59 -3.50 5.06 8.84
N ARG A 60 -4.47 5.92 9.15
CA ARG A 60 -5.28 5.80 10.38
C ARG A 60 -6.49 4.90 10.15
N ASN A 61 -7.09 5.00 8.97
CA ASN A 61 -8.26 4.23 8.57
C ASN A 61 -8.11 3.68 7.14
N MET A 62 -7.68 2.43 7.06
CA MET A 62 -7.52 1.71 5.79
C MET A 62 -8.85 1.40 5.06
N LEU A 63 -10.00 1.61 5.69
CA LEU A 63 -11.30 1.49 5.04
C LEU A 63 -11.76 2.79 4.35
N SER A 64 -11.09 3.91 4.65
CA SER A 64 -11.40 5.22 4.08
C SER A 64 -10.43 5.57 2.97
N ALA A 65 -10.91 5.55 1.72
CA ALA A 65 -10.14 6.00 0.57
C ALA A 65 -9.70 7.47 0.68
N ALA A 66 -10.43 8.29 1.44
CA ALA A 66 -10.04 9.67 1.71
C ALA A 66 -8.80 9.78 2.61
N ASP A 67 -8.49 8.76 3.43
CA ASP A 67 -7.26 8.74 4.24
C ASP A 67 -6.11 8.07 3.49
N PHE A 68 -6.30 6.83 2.99
CA PHE A 68 -5.20 6.10 2.36
C PHE A 68 -4.90 6.58 0.93
N GLY A 69 -5.91 7.04 0.19
CA GLY A 69 -5.83 7.29 -1.25
C GLY A 69 -4.80 8.35 -1.62
N PRO A 70 -4.85 9.57 -1.06
CA PRO A 70 -3.89 10.63 -1.39
C PRO A 70 -2.43 10.20 -1.14
N LYS A 71 -2.17 9.57 0.01
CA LYS A 71 -0.82 9.11 0.40
C LYS A 71 -0.31 7.98 -0.50
N LEU A 72 -1.19 7.06 -0.87
CA LEU A 72 -0.84 5.96 -1.78
C LEU A 72 -0.52 6.49 -3.18
N MET A 73 -1.33 7.43 -3.68
CA MET A 73 -1.12 8.02 -5.00
C MET A 73 0.12 8.91 -5.06
N GLU A 74 0.51 9.55 -3.97
CA GLU A 74 1.76 10.31 -3.87
C GLU A 74 2.98 9.42 -4.12
N VAL A 75 3.07 8.29 -3.39
CA VAL A 75 4.15 7.30 -3.56
C VAL A 75 4.17 6.72 -4.97
N ILE A 76 3.00 6.38 -5.53
CA ILE A 76 2.89 5.84 -6.89
C ILE A 76 3.38 6.86 -7.93
N LYS A 77 2.97 8.12 -7.82
CA LYS A 77 3.41 9.16 -8.77
C LYS A 77 4.91 9.45 -8.67
N GLU A 78 5.47 9.38 -7.47
CA GLU A 78 6.89 9.67 -7.25
C GLU A 78 7.80 8.52 -7.71
N HIS A 79 7.42 7.27 -7.45
CA HIS A 79 8.31 6.12 -7.62
C HIS A 79 7.87 5.11 -8.68
N PHE A 80 6.59 5.14 -9.09
CA PHE A 80 5.98 4.21 -10.05
C PHE A 80 5.14 4.92 -11.12
N PRO A 81 5.62 6.02 -11.74
CA PRO A 81 4.80 6.83 -12.66
C PRO A 81 4.34 6.07 -13.91
N ASN A 82 5.08 5.03 -14.32
CA ASN A 82 4.77 4.23 -15.49
C ASN A 82 3.59 3.26 -15.28
N ASP A 83 3.17 3.05 -14.02
CA ASP A 83 2.04 2.16 -13.70
C ASP A 83 0.69 2.91 -13.71
N LEU A 84 0.71 4.22 -13.93
CA LEU A 84 -0.46 5.05 -14.19
C LEU A 84 -0.82 4.97 -15.69
N LYS A 85 -2.07 4.62 -15.99
CA LYS A 85 -2.60 4.63 -17.36
C LYS A 85 -2.92 6.04 -17.86
#